data_AF-A0A8T4PH04-F1
#
_entry.id   AF-A0A8T4PH04-F1
#
_cell.length_a   1.000
_cell.length_b   1.000
_cell.length_c   1.000
_cell.angle_alpha   90.00
_cell.angle_beta   90.00
_cell.angle_gamma   90.00
#
_symmetry.space_group_name_H-M   'P 1'
#
loop_
_entity.id
_entity.type
_entity.pdbx_description
1 polymer ?
#
loop_
_entity_poly.entity_id
_entity_poly.type
_entity_poly.pdbx_seq_one_letter_code
_entity_poly.pdbx_strand_id
1 'polypeptide(L)'
;MIKYKLKKIFTNVRIIILLVFLVLSIMAINPRPFAEGVAIGNVITNSSASIAGIQQPAPNAKPVSKERILEINSQQIKKVEDYYNFAETLKINQSIQIKTNQRLYRLTTREKFDTIELNETELKEIEETVKVNKTINGTLMEVSETAKKVITVPKTKKVSKGVEDIGIRVFEVPKTNIKKGLDLQGGTRVLLQPEQYLNPNDLGGLMDSMRERLNVYGLADLVIRDASDLSGNQYILVEIAGATEDEIRNLLAREGKFEAKIGNKTVFRGGQEITFVCRSADCAGIDTNTGCNSFEGGSACGFRFSITLSQEAAQRQADATRNLDIIESGQGPYLSQKLELFLDDRKVDELSIAAGLKGEVATNIQISGSGAGTNEQEAIFNALNNMKRLQTVLITGSLPVRLNIVKIDTISPILGAEFVKNALLIGLLSLTAVAVVIFARYRRLQVALPMLFISASELVILLGVASLIGWNIDLAAIAGIIMAIGTGVDHQIVITDEILKGELKMIFNWKERIKNAFFIITGSYFTLFVAMLPLIFAGAGLLKGFAITTLIGASIGVFISRPVYAKLVEITLKE
;
A
#
# COMPACT_ATOMS: atom_id res chain seq x y z
N MET A 1 18.37 49.33 -20.84
CA MET A 1 18.93 47.98 -21.05
C MET A 1 18.21 46.89 -20.23
N ILE A 2 18.04 47.04 -18.90
CA ILE A 2 17.45 46.02 -18.01
C ILE A 2 16.02 45.61 -18.42
N LYS A 3 15.11 46.57 -18.66
CA LYS A 3 13.73 46.28 -19.13
C LYS A 3 13.69 45.51 -20.46
N TYR A 4 14.63 45.76 -21.36
CA TYR A 4 14.72 45.06 -22.65
C TYR A 4 15.21 43.62 -22.47
N LYS A 5 16.25 43.40 -21.64
CA LYS A 5 16.73 42.05 -21.29
C LYS A 5 15.63 41.23 -20.58
N LEU A 6 14.89 41.83 -19.65
CA LEU A 6 13.73 41.18 -19.02
C LEU A 6 12.65 40.80 -20.04
N LYS A 7 12.26 41.71 -20.94
CA LYS A 7 11.26 41.40 -21.98
C LYS A 7 11.69 40.20 -22.82
N LYS A 8 12.97 40.16 -23.23
CA LYS A 8 13.54 39.07 -24.04
C LYS A 8 13.59 37.73 -23.30
N ILE A 9 13.82 37.75 -21.98
CA ILE A 9 13.77 36.58 -21.10
C ILE A 9 12.35 36.00 -21.08
N PHE A 10 11.34 36.82 -20.77
CA PHE A 10 9.96 36.34 -20.64
C PHE A 10 9.27 35.99 -21.96
N THR A 11 9.77 36.46 -23.11
CA THR A 11 9.28 36.06 -24.44
C THR A 11 9.96 34.81 -25.00
N ASN A 12 10.99 34.26 -24.34
CA ASN A 12 11.71 33.12 -24.88
C ASN A 12 10.94 31.81 -24.66
N VAL A 13 10.72 31.04 -25.73
CA VAL A 13 9.97 29.77 -25.68
C VAL A 13 10.52 28.79 -24.63
N ARG A 14 11.84 28.65 -24.48
CA ARG A 14 12.42 27.71 -23.49
C ARG A 14 12.11 28.14 -22.06
N ILE A 15 12.18 29.45 -21.79
CA ILE A 15 11.91 30.02 -20.46
C ILE A 15 10.42 29.90 -20.13
N ILE A 16 9.54 30.13 -21.12
CA ILE A 16 8.10 29.89 -20.99
C ILE A 16 7.83 28.41 -20.68
N ILE A 17 8.46 27.48 -21.40
CA ILE A 17 8.34 26.04 -21.14
C ILE A 17 8.72 25.72 -19.69
N LEU A 18 9.86 26.22 -19.20
CA LEU A 18 10.27 26.01 -17.80
C LEU A 18 9.21 26.53 -16.81
N LEU A 19 8.70 27.74 -17.03
CA LEU A 19 7.69 28.34 -16.15
C LEU A 19 6.38 27.54 -16.16
N VAL A 20 5.96 27.03 -17.33
CA VAL A 20 4.80 26.14 -17.44
C VAL A 20 5.03 24.86 -16.65
N PHE A 21 6.17 24.19 -16.82
CA PHE A 21 6.52 23.01 -16.02
C PHE A 21 6.53 23.33 -14.53
N LEU A 22 7.08 24.46 -14.12
CA LEU A 22 7.15 24.87 -12.72
C LEU A 22 5.75 25.08 -12.11
N VAL A 23 4.84 25.75 -12.83
CA VAL A 23 3.44 25.92 -12.39
C VAL A 23 2.74 24.57 -12.29
N LEU A 24 2.86 23.73 -13.31
CA LEU A 24 2.28 22.38 -13.31
C LEU A 24 2.82 21.54 -12.16
N SER A 25 4.11 21.64 -11.85
CA SER A 25 4.75 20.95 -10.74
C SER A 25 4.28 21.44 -9.39
N ILE A 26 4.10 22.75 -9.19
CA ILE A 26 3.54 23.30 -7.94
C ILE A 26 2.10 22.81 -7.74
N MET A 27 1.28 22.84 -8.79
CA MET A 27 -0.09 22.31 -8.74
C MET A 27 -0.11 20.81 -8.48
N ALA A 28 0.84 20.06 -9.05
CA ALA A 28 0.95 18.62 -8.81
C ALA A 28 1.37 18.31 -7.37
N ILE A 29 2.33 19.05 -6.81
CA ILE A 29 2.83 18.85 -5.44
C ILE A 29 1.75 19.19 -4.42
N ASN A 30 1.07 20.31 -4.57
CA ASN A 30 0.10 20.83 -3.61
C ASN A 30 -1.20 21.26 -4.32
N PRO A 31 -2.03 20.29 -4.76
CA PRO A 31 -3.25 20.61 -5.50
C PRO A 31 -4.34 21.22 -4.62
N ARG A 32 -4.24 21.09 -3.29
CA ARG A 32 -5.26 21.56 -2.32
C ARG A 32 -4.59 22.17 -1.07
N PRO A 33 -3.96 23.35 -1.18
CA PRO A 33 -3.22 23.98 -0.08
C PRO A 33 -4.09 24.32 1.15
N PHE A 34 -5.37 24.60 0.91
CA PHE A 34 -6.35 24.98 1.93
C PHE A 34 -7.27 23.83 2.33
N ALA A 35 -6.86 22.58 2.09
CA ALA A 35 -7.65 21.44 2.54
C ALA A 35 -7.59 21.32 4.06
N GLU A 36 -8.76 21.20 4.67
CA GLU A 36 -8.97 20.94 6.10
C GLU A 36 -9.85 19.69 6.26
N GLY A 37 -9.89 19.16 7.48
CA GLY A 37 -10.67 17.97 7.85
C GLY A 37 -9.82 16.74 8.10
N VAL A 38 -10.50 15.60 8.08
CA VAL A 38 -9.93 14.30 8.44
C VAL A 38 -10.03 13.34 7.26
N ALA A 39 -8.94 12.69 6.89
CA ALA A 39 -8.88 11.72 5.80
C ALA A 39 -8.92 10.29 6.34
N ILE A 40 -9.58 9.40 5.60
CA ILE A 40 -9.61 7.96 5.87
C ILE A 40 -8.27 7.36 5.43
N GLY A 41 -7.51 6.84 6.39
CA GLY A 41 -6.20 6.22 6.17
C GLY A 41 -6.29 4.72 5.97
N ASN A 42 -7.05 4.06 6.82
CA ASN A 42 -7.26 2.61 6.79
C ASN A 42 -8.70 2.29 7.24
N VAL A 43 -9.27 1.25 6.67
CA VAL A 43 -10.56 0.66 7.01
C VAL A 43 -10.32 -0.82 7.33
N ILE A 44 -10.54 -1.18 8.59
CA ILE A 44 -10.40 -2.55 9.07
C ILE A 44 -11.46 -3.42 8.38
N THR A 45 -11.05 -4.58 7.88
CA THR A 45 -11.93 -5.52 7.20
C THR A 45 -12.99 -6.07 8.16
N ASN A 46 -14.21 -6.29 7.62
CA ASN A 46 -15.37 -6.76 8.39
C ASN A 46 -15.76 -5.84 9.57
N SER A 47 -15.23 -4.63 9.66
CA SER A 47 -15.69 -3.61 10.62
C SER A 47 -17.05 -3.04 10.22
N SER A 48 -17.73 -2.36 11.14
CA SER A 48 -18.97 -1.65 10.81
C SER A 48 -18.81 -0.66 9.65
N ALA A 49 -17.64 0.00 9.52
CA ALA A 49 -17.32 0.86 8.39
C ALA A 49 -17.20 0.10 7.06
N SER A 50 -16.46 -1.01 7.06
CA SER A 50 -16.29 -1.84 5.86
C SER A 50 -17.62 -2.41 5.37
N ILE A 51 -18.48 -2.88 6.30
CA ILE A 51 -19.82 -3.41 5.97
C ILE A 51 -20.74 -2.32 5.42
N ALA A 52 -20.65 -1.10 5.95
CA ALA A 52 -21.37 0.04 5.41
C ALA A 52 -20.86 0.50 4.03
N GLY A 53 -19.82 -0.16 3.51
CA GLY A 53 -19.27 0.07 2.18
C GLY A 53 -18.13 1.08 2.15
N ILE A 54 -17.64 1.57 3.29
CA ILE A 54 -16.44 2.43 3.31
C ILE A 54 -15.26 1.59 2.81
N GLN A 55 -14.60 2.05 1.76
CA GLN A 55 -13.56 1.28 1.11
C GLN A 55 -12.19 1.55 1.69
N GLN A 56 -11.36 0.51 1.71
CA GLN A 56 -9.94 0.67 1.98
C GLN A 56 -9.31 1.53 0.88
N PRO A 57 -8.63 2.64 1.21
CA PRO A 57 -7.90 3.41 0.21
C PRO A 57 -6.88 2.53 -0.51
N ALA A 58 -6.79 2.65 -1.84
CA ALA A 58 -5.80 1.87 -2.59
C ALA A 58 -4.38 2.17 -2.07
N PRO A 59 -3.49 1.16 -1.92
CA PRO A 59 -2.14 1.38 -1.41
C PRO A 59 -1.34 2.42 -2.22
N ASN A 60 -1.61 2.48 -3.53
CA ASN A 60 -0.97 3.39 -4.45
C ASN A 60 -1.76 4.70 -4.67
N ALA A 61 -2.89 4.91 -4.00
CA ALA A 61 -3.66 6.15 -4.10
C ALA A 61 -2.78 7.36 -3.74
N LYS A 62 -3.00 8.48 -4.44
CA LYS A 62 -2.34 9.73 -4.09
C LYS A 62 -2.86 10.18 -2.73
N PRO A 63 -2.04 10.79 -1.86
CA PRO A 63 -2.49 11.21 -0.54
C PRO A 63 -3.79 12.04 -0.60
N VAL A 64 -3.85 13.04 -1.50
CA VAL A 64 -5.00 13.96 -1.61
C VAL A 64 -6.27 13.32 -2.19
N SER A 65 -6.17 12.12 -2.78
CA SER A 65 -7.32 11.40 -3.33
C SER A 65 -8.01 10.52 -2.30
N LYS A 66 -7.44 10.36 -1.09
CA LYS A 66 -8.08 9.64 0.01
C LYS A 66 -9.40 10.32 0.40
N GLU A 67 -10.41 9.51 0.69
CA GLU A 67 -11.74 9.97 1.09
C GLU A 67 -11.66 10.70 2.44
N ARG A 68 -12.49 11.74 2.63
CA ARG A 68 -12.43 12.63 3.78
C ARG A 68 -13.76 12.66 4.50
N ILE A 69 -13.71 12.52 5.82
CA ILE A 69 -14.86 12.66 6.72
C ILE A 69 -15.10 14.15 6.93
N LEU A 70 -16.34 14.58 6.69
CA LEU A 70 -16.78 15.97 6.86
C LEU A 70 -17.62 16.11 8.13
N GLU A 71 -18.58 15.21 8.32
CA GLU A 71 -19.51 15.22 9.44
C GLU A 71 -19.78 13.79 9.92
N ILE A 72 -19.98 13.61 11.22
CA ILE A 72 -20.53 12.38 11.82
C ILE A 72 -21.73 12.77 12.68
N ASN A 73 -22.91 12.20 12.41
CA ASN A 73 -24.17 12.54 13.09
C ASN A 73 -24.43 14.06 13.19
N SER A 74 -24.18 14.78 12.08
CA SER A 74 -24.30 16.24 11.99
C SER A 74 -23.28 17.06 12.80
N GLN A 75 -22.33 16.42 13.48
CA GLN A 75 -21.18 17.08 14.09
C GLN A 75 -20.04 17.19 13.06
N GLN A 76 -19.51 18.41 12.88
CA GLN A 76 -18.36 18.62 11.98
C GLN A 76 -17.09 18.01 12.56
N ILE A 77 -16.33 17.31 11.71
CA ILE A 77 -15.05 16.71 12.05
C ILE A 77 -13.96 17.50 11.32
N LYS A 78 -13.23 18.35 12.05
CA LYS A 78 -12.18 19.20 11.47
C LYS A 78 -10.79 18.67 11.76
N LYS A 79 -10.60 18.09 12.94
CA LYS A 79 -9.33 17.53 13.40
C LYS A 79 -9.47 16.06 13.74
N VAL A 80 -8.33 15.38 13.78
CA VAL A 80 -8.24 13.96 14.14
C VAL A 80 -8.78 13.73 15.55
N GLU A 81 -8.57 14.66 16.47
CA GLU A 81 -9.09 14.59 17.83
C GLU A 81 -10.62 14.63 17.86
N ASP A 82 -11.26 15.40 16.99
CA ASP A 82 -12.74 15.46 16.91
C ASP A 82 -13.32 14.08 16.58
N TYR A 83 -12.65 13.33 15.69
CA TYR A 83 -13.05 11.98 15.31
C TYR A 83 -12.92 11.00 16.49
N TYR A 84 -11.77 10.97 17.16
CA TYR A 84 -11.55 10.02 18.25
C TYR A 84 -12.40 10.34 19.48
N ASN A 85 -12.60 11.62 19.82
CA ASN A 85 -13.53 12.04 20.86
C ASN A 85 -14.96 11.58 20.56
N PHE A 86 -15.41 11.66 19.30
CA PHE A 86 -16.71 11.15 18.91
C PHE A 86 -16.77 9.61 19.04
N ALA A 87 -15.72 8.90 18.57
CA ALA A 87 -15.65 7.44 18.63
C ALA A 87 -15.78 6.88 20.06
N GLU A 88 -15.27 7.60 21.07
CA GLU A 88 -15.41 7.24 22.48
C GLU A 88 -16.85 7.36 23.02
N THR A 89 -17.69 8.17 22.39
CA THR A 89 -19.10 8.37 22.81
C THR A 89 -20.08 7.33 22.25
N LEU A 90 -19.60 6.45 21.37
CA LEU A 90 -20.43 5.46 20.69
C LEU A 90 -21.04 4.47 21.68
N LYS A 91 -22.30 4.08 21.41
CA LYS A 91 -23.05 3.06 22.15
C LYS A 91 -23.24 1.80 21.30
N ILE A 92 -23.54 0.68 21.93
CA ILE A 92 -23.78 -0.61 21.25
C ILE A 92 -25.08 -0.51 20.43
N ASN A 93 -25.09 -1.09 19.22
CA ASN A 93 -26.25 -1.10 18.31
C ASN A 93 -26.78 0.29 17.95
N GLN A 94 -25.92 1.31 17.97
CA GLN A 94 -26.23 2.67 17.58
C GLN A 94 -26.06 2.83 16.06
N SER A 95 -27.07 3.39 15.40
CA SER A 95 -26.93 3.83 14.01
C SER A 95 -26.20 5.17 13.96
N ILE A 96 -25.17 5.26 13.13
CA ILE A 96 -24.43 6.50 12.87
C ILE A 96 -24.39 6.82 11.37
N GLN A 97 -24.36 8.11 11.08
CA GLN A 97 -24.24 8.64 9.73
C GLN A 97 -22.89 9.32 9.57
N ILE A 98 -22.08 8.84 8.63
CA ILE A 98 -20.78 9.43 8.30
C ILE A 98 -20.90 10.07 6.91
N LYS A 99 -20.83 11.39 6.87
CA LYS A 99 -20.83 12.15 5.62
C LYS A 99 -19.40 12.41 5.19
N THR A 100 -19.04 11.92 4.01
CA THR A 100 -17.73 12.17 3.40
C THR A 100 -17.85 13.14 2.24
N ASN A 101 -16.72 13.50 1.65
CA ASN A 101 -16.68 14.27 0.41
C ASN A 101 -17.10 13.48 -0.84
N GLN A 102 -17.39 12.18 -0.71
CA GLN A 102 -17.86 11.34 -1.81
C GLN A 102 -19.33 10.97 -1.60
N ARG A 103 -19.70 10.47 -0.41
CA ARG A 103 -21.06 10.01 -0.12
C ARG A 103 -21.40 10.00 1.37
N LEU A 104 -22.66 9.68 1.67
CA LEU A 104 -23.15 9.48 3.03
C LEU A 104 -23.21 7.98 3.32
N TYR A 105 -22.54 7.55 4.38
CA TYR A 105 -22.58 6.19 4.90
C TYR A 105 -23.50 6.11 6.11
N ARG A 106 -24.20 4.98 6.23
CA ARG A 106 -24.96 4.63 7.42
C ARG A 106 -24.40 3.32 7.95
N LEU A 107 -23.94 3.31 9.19
CA LEU A 107 -23.39 2.11 9.80
C LEU A 107 -23.99 1.90 11.19
N THR A 108 -24.01 0.65 11.62
CA THR A 108 -24.47 0.27 12.95
C THR A 108 -23.29 -0.25 13.75
N THR A 109 -23.07 0.32 14.93
CA THR A 109 -22.01 -0.13 15.84
C THR A 109 -22.33 -1.52 16.38
N ARG A 110 -21.28 -2.32 16.60
CA ARG A 110 -21.40 -3.68 17.13
C ARG A 110 -20.85 -3.76 18.54
N GLU A 111 -21.21 -4.84 19.22
CA GLU A 111 -20.70 -5.14 20.55
C GLU A 111 -19.36 -5.88 20.46
N LYS A 112 -18.40 -5.47 21.28
CA LYS A 112 -17.11 -6.15 21.42
C LYS A 112 -17.21 -7.20 22.52
N PHE A 113 -16.81 -8.44 22.20
CA PHE A 113 -16.73 -9.52 23.17
C PHE A 113 -15.28 -9.88 23.49
N ASP A 114 -14.96 -10.00 24.78
CA ASP A 114 -13.76 -10.72 25.24
C ASP A 114 -14.17 -12.12 25.68
N THR A 115 -13.33 -13.12 25.39
CA THR A 115 -13.53 -14.48 25.85
C THR A 115 -12.71 -14.69 27.12
N ILE A 116 -13.37 -14.86 28.26
CA ILE A 116 -12.72 -15.14 29.54
C ILE A 116 -12.72 -16.64 29.77
N GLU A 117 -11.56 -17.22 30.07
CA GLU A 117 -11.44 -18.59 30.58
C GLU A 117 -11.94 -18.63 32.03
N LEU A 118 -12.90 -19.49 32.31
CA LEU A 118 -13.42 -19.76 33.64
C LEU A 118 -12.52 -20.79 34.33
N ASN A 119 -12.45 -20.75 35.66
CA ASN A 119 -11.71 -21.73 36.45
C ASN A 119 -12.32 -23.15 36.40
N GLU A 120 -13.51 -23.29 35.81
CA GLU A 120 -14.15 -24.58 35.56
C GLU A 120 -13.70 -25.14 34.22
N THR A 121 -13.40 -26.43 34.19
CA THR A 121 -13.08 -27.14 32.96
C THR A 121 -14.26 -27.98 32.47
N GLU A 122 -14.43 -28.10 31.17
CA GLU A 122 -15.33 -29.06 30.54
C GLU A 122 -14.54 -30.19 29.87
N LEU A 123 -15.11 -31.39 29.92
CA LEU A 123 -14.59 -32.54 29.19
C LEU A 123 -15.06 -32.41 27.72
N LYS A 124 -14.12 -32.18 26.82
CA LYS A 124 -14.36 -32.23 25.37
C LYS A 124 -13.80 -33.51 24.79
N GLU A 125 -14.64 -34.22 24.07
CA GLU A 125 -14.21 -35.33 23.24
C GLU A 125 -13.65 -34.75 21.93
N ILE A 126 -12.34 -34.92 21.72
CA ILE A 126 -11.67 -34.59 20.46
C ILE A 126 -11.30 -35.88 19.74
N GLU A 127 -11.38 -35.84 18.42
CA GLU A 127 -10.93 -36.94 17.57
C GLU A 127 -9.47 -36.67 17.17
N GLU A 128 -8.56 -37.53 17.64
CA GLU A 128 -7.14 -37.45 17.34
C GLU A 128 -6.78 -38.65 16.44
N THR A 129 -6.11 -38.38 15.32
CA THR A 129 -5.65 -39.43 14.42
C THR A 129 -4.38 -40.05 14.98
N VAL A 130 -4.47 -41.31 15.40
CA VAL A 130 -3.36 -42.06 15.98
C VAL A 130 -2.91 -43.12 14.99
N LYS A 131 -1.59 -43.30 14.86
CA LYS A 131 -1.04 -44.38 14.05
C LYS A 131 -1.08 -45.66 14.87
N VAL A 132 -1.80 -46.65 14.37
CA VAL A 132 -1.98 -47.95 15.02
C VAL A 132 -1.52 -49.05 14.08
N ASN A 133 -0.72 -49.97 14.59
CA ASN A 133 -0.26 -51.12 13.81
C ASN A 133 -1.38 -52.17 13.75
N LYS A 134 -1.92 -52.41 12.55
CA LYS A 134 -3.02 -53.34 12.31
C LYS A 134 -2.60 -54.40 11.29
N THR A 135 -2.88 -55.65 11.60
CA THR A 135 -2.57 -56.77 10.70
C THR A 135 -3.67 -56.90 9.65
N ILE A 136 -3.36 -56.55 8.40
CA ILE A 136 -4.28 -56.71 7.26
C ILE A 136 -3.68 -57.78 6.37
N ASN A 137 -4.43 -58.87 6.12
CA ASN A 137 -4.00 -60.02 5.32
C ASN A 137 -2.64 -60.64 5.75
N GLY A 138 -2.36 -60.69 7.05
CA GLY A 138 -1.15 -61.33 7.59
C GLY A 138 0.11 -60.46 7.57
N THR A 139 0.04 -59.22 7.10
CA THR A 139 1.15 -58.25 7.15
C THR A 139 0.81 -57.11 8.12
N LEU A 140 1.74 -56.77 9.00
CA LEU A 140 1.63 -55.66 9.94
C LEU A 140 1.76 -54.34 9.16
N MET A 141 0.69 -53.56 9.12
CA MET A 141 0.68 -52.24 8.47
C MET A 141 0.33 -51.16 9.48
N GLU A 142 1.00 -50.02 9.40
CA GLU A 142 0.73 -48.85 10.22
C GLU A 142 -0.45 -48.08 9.60
N VAL A 143 -1.61 -48.10 10.25
CA VAL A 143 -2.84 -47.49 9.77
C VAL A 143 -3.20 -46.33 10.69
N SER A 144 -3.59 -45.19 10.10
CA SER A 144 -4.06 -44.04 10.86
C SER A 144 -5.53 -44.25 11.23
N GLU A 145 -5.83 -44.44 12.52
CA GLU A 145 -7.20 -44.58 13.03
C GLU A 145 -7.57 -43.36 13.88
N THR A 146 -8.84 -42.97 13.81
CA THR A 146 -9.38 -41.85 14.58
C THR A 146 -9.77 -42.35 15.98
N ALA A 147 -9.01 -41.95 17.00
CA ALA A 147 -9.35 -42.26 18.39
C ALA A 147 -10.04 -41.06 19.06
N LYS A 148 -11.09 -41.35 19.83
CA LYS A 148 -11.76 -40.35 20.67
C LYS A 148 -10.95 -40.16 21.95
N LYS A 149 -10.42 -38.95 22.13
CA LYS A 149 -9.66 -38.55 23.32
C LYS A 149 -10.45 -37.49 24.06
N VAL A 150 -10.72 -37.74 25.34
CA VAL A 150 -11.36 -36.75 26.19
C VAL A 150 -10.27 -35.82 26.74
N ILE A 151 -10.29 -34.57 26.31
CA ILE A 151 -9.43 -33.51 26.85
C ILE A 151 -10.23 -32.63 27.80
N THR A 152 -9.53 -32.09 28.79
CA THR A 152 -10.10 -31.13 29.74
C THR A 152 -9.76 -29.73 29.24
N VAL A 153 -10.76 -28.95 28.84
CA VAL A 153 -10.57 -27.57 28.36
C VAL A 153 -11.24 -26.59 29.33
N PRO A 154 -10.65 -25.41 29.60
CA PRO A 154 -11.31 -24.40 30.39
C PRO A 154 -12.60 -23.94 29.69
N LYS A 155 -13.70 -23.87 30.45
CA LYS A 155 -14.94 -23.27 29.95
C LYS A 155 -14.68 -21.81 29.65
N THR A 156 -15.29 -21.29 28.59
CA THR A 156 -15.12 -19.88 28.21
C THR A 156 -16.44 -19.14 28.30
N LYS A 157 -16.39 -17.89 28.77
CA LYS A 157 -17.54 -16.98 28.79
C LYS A 157 -17.22 -15.75 27.96
N LYS A 158 -18.08 -15.44 26.98
CA LYS A 158 -18.03 -14.16 26.26
C LYS A 158 -18.56 -13.06 27.18
N VAL A 159 -17.75 -12.07 27.46
CA VAL A 159 -18.10 -10.89 28.26
C VAL A 159 -18.04 -9.67 27.36
N SER A 160 -19.10 -8.86 27.40
CA SER A 160 -19.16 -7.60 26.66
C SER A 160 -18.12 -6.62 27.21
N LYS A 161 -17.32 -6.03 26.31
CA LYS A 161 -16.32 -5.01 26.61
C LYS A 161 -16.74 -3.62 26.11
N GLY A 162 -18.02 -3.45 25.77
CA GLY A 162 -18.54 -2.22 25.17
C GLY A 162 -18.59 -2.27 23.65
N VAL A 163 -18.36 -1.13 23.01
CA VAL A 163 -18.51 -0.98 21.56
C VAL A 163 -17.28 -1.48 20.82
N GLU A 164 -17.51 -2.26 19.77
CA GLU A 164 -16.48 -2.63 18.81
C GLU A 164 -16.07 -1.38 18.01
N ASP A 165 -14.77 -1.21 17.82
CA ASP A 165 -14.21 -0.14 16.98
C ASP A 165 -14.88 -0.16 15.60
N ILE A 166 -15.39 0.98 15.15
CA ILE A 166 -16.05 1.11 13.84
C ILE A 166 -15.11 0.83 12.68
N GLY A 167 -13.80 0.79 12.95
CA GLY A 167 -12.78 0.27 12.05
C GLY A 167 -12.26 1.28 11.06
N ILE A 168 -12.38 2.59 11.33
CA ILE A 168 -11.76 3.63 10.51
C ILE A 168 -10.55 4.18 11.28
N ARG A 169 -9.39 4.17 10.64
CA ARG A 169 -8.19 4.89 11.08
C ARG A 169 -8.10 6.14 10.24
N VAL A 170 -7.90 7.27 10.91
CA VAL A 170 -7.94 8.57 10.28
C VAL A 170 -6.65 9.34 10.53
N PHE A 171 -6.36 10.30 9.66
CA PHE A 171 -5.22 11.20 9.80
C PHE A 171 -5.60 12.58 9.23
N GLU A 172 -4.76 13.58 9.49
CA GLU A 172 -4.98 14.92 8.96
C GLU A 172 -5.05 14.90 7.42
N VAL A 173 -5.96 15.67 6.84
CA VAL A 173 -6.09 15.72 5.38
C VAL A 173 -4.75 16.12 4.74
N PRO A 174 -4.21 15.26 3.86
CA PRO A 174 -2.92 15.55 3.24
C PRO A 174 -3.08 16.71 2.26
N LYS A 175 -2.23 17.72 2.42
CA LYS A 175 -2.18 18.89 1.52
C LYS A 175 -1.34 18.61 0.28
N THR A 176 -0.35 17.72 0.41
CA THR A 176 0.60 17.40 -0.66
C THR A 176 0.36 16.01 -1.25
N ASN A 177 0.62 15.87 -2.56
CA ASN A 177 0.72 14.59 -3.24
C ASN A 177 2.06 13.88 -3.03
N ILE A 178 3.03 14.52 -2.38
CA ILE A 178 4.30 13.88 -2.04
C ILE A 178 4.02 12.74 -1.07
N LYS A 179 4.28 11.51 -1.52
CA LYS A 179 4.32 10.36 -0.63
C LYS A 179 5.68 10.33 0.05
N LYS A 180 5.66 10.19 1.35
CA LYS A 180 6.87 10.08 2.17
C LYS A 180 7.15 8.61 2.39
N GLY A 181 8.41 8.20 2.26
CA GLY A 181 8.87 6.88 2.62
C GLY A 181 8.97 6.70 4.13
N LEU A 182 9.22 5.46 4.55
CA LEU A 182 9.33 5.09 5.96
C LEU A 182 10.37 5.93 6.72
N ASP A 183 11.49 6.26 6.08
CA ASP A 183 12.56 7.05 6.69
C ASP A 183 12.10 8.47 7.11
N LEU A 184 11.00 8.96 6.54
CA LEU A 184 10.43 10.28 6.82
C LEU A 184 9.16 10.22 7.67
N GLN A 185 8.44 9.10 7.66
CA GLN A 185 7.19 8.92 8.40
C GLN A 185 7.38 8.16 9.72
N GLY A 186 8.45 7.35 9.81
CA GLY A 186 8.63 6.34 10.84
C GLY A 186 7.83 5.06 10.59
N GLY A 187 8.29 3.98 11.19
CA GLY A 187 7.71 2.64 11.16
C GLY A 187 8.79 1.56 10.97
N THR A 188 8.37 0.38 10.51
CA THR A 188 9.24 -0.80 10.39
C THR A 188 9.37 -1.25 8.93
N ARG A 189 10.61 -1.52 8.51
CA ARG A 189 10.95 -2.16 7.24
C ARG A 189 11.47 -3.56 7.53
N VAL A 190 10.94 -4.56 6.82
CA VAL A 190 11.33 -5.95 6.94
C VAL A 190 11.69 -6.51 5.57
N LEU A 191 12.88 -7.11 5.47
CA LEU A 191 13.31 -7.86 4.31
C LEU A 191 13.14 -9.35 4.62
N LEU A 192 12.24 -9.99 3.88
CA LEU A 192 11.92 -11.41 4.00
C LEU A 192 12.50 -12.18 2.82
N GLN A 193 12.95 -13.40 3.05
CA GLN A 193 13.42 -14.33 2.03
C GLN A 193 12.62 -15.63 2.09
N PRO A 194 11.95 -16.04 1.01
CA PRO A 194 11.39 -17.38 0.89
C PRO A 194 12.48 -18.46 0.98
N GLU A 195 12.22 -19.54 1.72
CA GLU A 195 13.14 -20.71 1.78
C GLU A 195 13.34 -21.39 0.42
N GLN A 196 12.38 -21.27 -0.49
CA GLN A 196 12.46 -21.79 -1.85
C GLN A 196 12.01 -20.74 -2.86
N TYR A 197 12.55 -20.85 -4.08
CA TYR A 197 12.18 -19.96 -5.17
C TYR A 197 10.69 -20.09 -5.51
N LEU A 198 10.00 -18.96 -5.63
CA LEU A 198 8.59 -18.89 -5.98
C LEU A 198 8.41 -18.32 -7.39
N ASN A 199 7.56 -18.95 -8.18
CA ASN A 199 7.13 -18.36 -9.44
C ASN A 199 6.34 -17.05 -9.19
N PRO A 200 6.20 -16.16 -10.19
CA PRO A 200 5.56 -14.85 -9.99
C PRO A 200 4.12 -14.91 -9.47
N ASN A 201 3.35 -15.95 -9.84
CA ASN A 201 1.96 -16.10 -9.41
C ASN A 201 1.87 -16.47 -7.92
N ASP A 202 2.71 -17.39 -7.47
CA ASP A 202 2.78 -17.84 -6.09
C ASP A 202 3.34 -16.74 -5.18
N LEU A 203 4.36 -16.01 -5.64
CA LEU A 203 4.88 -14.85 -4.94
C LEU A 203 3.80 -13.77 -4.78
N GLY A 204 3.04 -13.49 -5.85
CA GLY A 204 1.93 -12.54 -5.81
C GLY A 204 0.85 -12.96 -4.80
N GLY A 205 0.43 -14.23 -4.84
CA GLY A 205 -0.55 -14.78 -3.89
C GLY A 205 -0.06 -14.71 -2.44
N LEU A 206 1.22 -14.97 -2.21
CA LEU A 206 1.87 -14.82 -0.91
C LEU A 206 1.85 -13.37 -0.41
N MET A 207 2.22 -12.41 -1.27
CA MET A 207 2.20 -10.99 -0.91
C MET A 207 0.77 -10.48 -0.63
N ASP A 208 -0.23 -10.96 -1.37
CA ASP A 208 -1.64 -10.64 -1.15
C ASP A 208 -2.14 -11.23 0.18
N SER A 209 -1.77 -12.48 0.47
CA SER A 209 -2.03 -13.16 1.75
C SER A 209 -1.42 -12.40 2.94
N MET A 210 -0.15 -11.99 2.84
CA MET A 210 0.49 -11.14 3.84
C MET A 210 -0.22 -9.81 4.02
N ARG A 211 -0.67 -9.18 2.92
CA ARG A 211 -1.41 -7.91 2.98
C ARG A 211 -2.71 -8.06 3.75
N GLU A 212 -3.49 -9.10 3.46
CA GLU A 212 -4.76 -9.34 4.16
C GLU A 212 -4.52 -9.63 5.64
N ARG A 213 -3.51 -10.44 5.99
CA ARG A 213 -3.13 -10.67 7.39
C ARG A 213 -2.79 -9.38 8.12
N LEU A 214 -1.91 -8.55 7.58
CA LEU A 214 -1.48 -7.30 8.22
C LEU A 214 -2.65 -6.30 8.33
N ASN A 215 -3.57 -6.28 7.36
CA ASN A 215 -4.79 -5.48 7.44
C ASN A 215 -5.70 -5.88 8.61
N VAL A 216 -5.81 -7.18 8.92
CA VAL A 216 -6.60 -7.69 10.05
C VAL A 216 -6.07 -7.19 11.40
N TYR A 217 -4.77 -6.92 11.50
CA TYR A 217 -4.17 -6.29 12.67
C TYR A 217 -4.29 -4.75 12.68
N GLY A 218 -4.97 -4.17 11.67
CA GLY A 218 -5.23 -2.74 11.58
C GLY A 218 -4.01 -1.91 11.18
N LEU A 219 -2.95 -2.56 10.69
CA LEU A 219 -1.75 -1.86 10.22
C LEU A 219 -2.08 -1.07 8.95
N ALA A 220 -1.80 0.24 8.99
CA ALA A 220 -2.11 1.18 7.92
C ALA A 220 -0.92 1.39 6.98
N ASP A 221 -1.20 1.90 5.76
CA ASP A 221 -0.20 2.32 4.76
C ASP A 221 0.96 1.31 4.58
N LEU A 222 0.57 0.06 4.30
CA LEU A 222 1.47 -1.06 4.05
C LEU A 222 2.00 -1.03 2.61
N VAL A 223 3.31 -1.18 2.45
CA VAL A 223 3.95 -1.36 1.14
C VAL A 223 4.64 -2.73 1.12
N ILE A 224 4.14 -3.65 0.29
CA ILE A 224 4.75 -4.98 0.08
C ILE A 224 5.21 -5.04 -1.38
N ARG A 225 6.49 -5.31 -1.60
CA ARG A 225 7.11 -5.35 -2.93
C ARG A 225 8.01 -6.56 -3.08
N ASP A 226 8.07 -7.08 -4.29
CA ASP A 226 9.10 -8.01 -4.72
C ASP A 226 10.45 -7.29 -4.81
N ALA A 227 11.51 -8.00 -4.43
CA ALA A 227 12.88 -7.55 -4.52
C ALA A 227 13.78 -8.72 -4.90
N SER A 228 14.92 -8.42 -5.51
CA SER A 228 15.95 -9.40 -5.81
C SER A 228 17.33 -8.79 -5.65
N ASP A 229 18.34 -9.65 -5.49
CA ASP A 229 19.74 -9.25 -5.59
C ASP A 229 20.37 -9.68 -6.92
N LEU A 230 21.59 -9.22 -7.15
CA LEU A 230 22.38 -9.57 -8.33
C LEU A 230 22.82 -11.05 -8.34
N SER A 231 22.66 -11.75 -7.22
CA SER A 231 22.94 -13.19 -7.08
C SER A 231 21.72 -14.06 -7.44
N GLY A 232 20.57 -13.45 -7.74
CA GLY A 232 19.34 -14.14 -8.11
C GLY A 232 18.48 -14.57 -6.92
N ASN A 233 18.80 -14.15 -5.70
CA ASN A 233 17.95 -14.42 -4.54
C ASN A 233 16.70 -13.55 -4.61
N GLN A 234 15.57 -14.14 -4.22
CA GLN A 234 14.27 -13.49 -4.16
C GLN A 234 13.99 -13.00 -2.74
N TYR A 235 13.51 -11.76 -2.63
CA TYR A 235 13.13 -11.14 -1.38
C TYR A 235 11.74 -10.51 -1.48
N ILE A 236 11.12 -10.34 -0.33
CA ILE A 236 9.89 -9.56 -0.17
C ILE A 236 10.21 -8.43 0.80
N LEU A 237 10.12 -7.20 0.31
CA LEU A 237 10.28 -6.00 1.12
C LEU A 237 8.90 -5.58 1.64
N VAL A 238 8.77 -5.53 2.97
CA VAL A 238 7.56 -5.10 3.67
C VAL A 238 7.88 -3.82 4.43
N GLU A 239 7.18 -2.74 4.14
CA GLU A 239 7.27 -1.48 4.88
C GLU A 239 5.92 -1.17 5.52
N ILE A 240 5.95 -0.85 6.82
CA ILE A 240 4.76 -0.65 7.63
C ILE A 240 4.92 0.65 8.40
N ALA A 241 4.18 1.67 7.98
CA ALA A 241 4.22 2.98 8.61
C ALA A 241 3.70 2.91 10.06
N GLY A 242 4.43 3.52 10.99
CA GLY A 242 4.03 3.65 12.39
C GLY A 242 4.02 2.36 13.23
N ALA A 243 4.39 1.20 12.67
CA ALA A 243 4.54 -0.03 13.44
C ALA A 243 5.91 -0.11 14.13
N THR A 244 5.99 -0.91 15.19
CA THR A 244 7.23 -1.22 15.90
C THR A 244 7.83 -2.56 15.47
N GLU A 245 9.11 -2.81 15.75
CA GLU A 245 9.73 -4.10 15.44
C GLU A 245 9.02 -5.28 16.12
N ASP A 246 8.69 -5.14 17.41
CA ASP A 246 8.10 -6.23 18.21
C ASP A 246 6.70 -6.60 17.73
N GLU A 247 5.90 -5.62 17.33
CA GLU A 247 4.61 -5.84 16.70
C GLU A 247 4.79 -6.65 15.40
N ILE A 248 5.72 -6.24 14.54
CA ILE A 248 5.86 -6.84 13.21
C ILE A 248 6.54 -8.19 13.23
N ARG A 249 7.55 -8.39 14.07
CA ARG A 249 8.27 -9.67 14.20
C ARG A 249 7.29 -10.79 14.56
N ASN A 250 6.36 -10.55 15.48
CA ASN A 250 5.36 -11.54 15.87
C ASN A 250 4.32 -11.81 14.78
N LEU A 251 4.00 -10.82 13.95
CA LEU A 251 3.02 -10.94 12.88
C LEU A 251 3.57 -11.63 11.63
N LEU A 252 4.84 -11.34 11.28
CA LEU A 252 5.48 -11.87 10.07
C LEU A 252 6.21 -13.20 10.30
N ALA A 253 6.70 -13.47 11.52
CA ALA A 253 7.40 -14.72 11.81
C ALA A 253 6.45 -15.91 11.99
N ARG A 254 5.16 -15.67 12.25
CA ARG A 254 4.16 -16.74 12.40
C ARG A 254 3.59 -17.12 11.04
N GLU A 255 3.54 -18.42 10.78
CA GLU A 255 2.72 -18.97 9.71
C GLU A 255 1.26 -18.57 9.97
N GLY A 256 0.59 -18.05 8.94
CA GLY A 256 -0.81 -17.65 9.07
C GLY A 256 -1.69 -18.85 9.34
N LYS A 257 -2.71 -18.70 10.19
CA LYS A 257 -3.65 -19.76 10.51
C LYS A 257 -5.05 -19.36 10.04
N PHE A 258 -5.53 -19.98 8.97
CA PHE A 258 -6.93 -19.86 8.56
C PHE A 258 -7.77 -20.99 9.14
N GLU A 259 -8.92 -20.64 9.72
CA GLU A 259 -9.92 -21.60 10.19
C GLU A 259 -11.33 -21.13 9.81
N ALA A 260 -12.13 -22.04 9.26
CA ALA A 260 -13.56 -21.85 9.11
C ALA A 260 -14.30 -22.59 10.24
N LYS A 261 -15.22 -21.91 10.91
CA LYS A 261 -15.95 -22.41 12.09
C LYS A 261 -17.45 -22.31 11.89
N ILE A 262 -18.17 -23.30 12.38
CA ILE A 262 -19.63 -23.26 12.52
C ILE A 262 -19.92 -23.37 14.02
N GLY A 263 -20.45 -22.29 14.60
CA GLY A 263 -20.50 -22.13 16.05
C GLY A 263 -19.09 -22.18 16.65
N ASN A 264 -18.84 -23.14 17.55
CA ASN A 264 -17.52 -23.33 18.18
C ASN A 264 -16.70 -24.47 17.56
N LYS A 265 -17.14 -25.06 16.44
CA LYS A 265 -16.48 -26.20 15.79
C LYS A 265 -15.72 -25.74 14.54
N THR A 266 -14.42 -26.03 14.47
CA THR A 266 -13.64 -25.87 13.24
C THR A 266 -14.07 -26.95 12.24
N VAL A 267 -14.55 -26.54 11.08
CA VAL A 267 -14.98 -27.44 10.00
C VAL A 267 -13.84 -27.72 9.03
N PHE A 268 -13.08 -26.68 8.65
CA PHE A 268 -11.90 -26.82 7.81
C PHE A 268 -10.89 -25.69 8.03
N ARG A 269 -9.65 -25.94 7.65
CA ARG A 269 -8.49 -25.05 7.80
C ARG A 269 -7.84 -24.74 6.46
N GLY A 270 -7.05 -23.67 6.44
CA GLY A 270 -6.22 -23.34 5.29
C GLY A 270 -5.10 -24.37 5.14
N GLY A 271 -4.47 -24.42 3.97
CA GLY A 271 -3.40 -25.40 3.73
C GLY A 271 -3.92 -26.69 3.14
N GLN A 272 -3.75 -27.79 3.84
CA GLN A 272 -4.01 -29.13 3.28
C GLN A 272 -5.50 -29.48 3.15
N GLU A 273 -6.38 -28.78 3.86
CA GLU A 273 -7.81 -29.10 3.89
C GLU A 273 -8.63 -28.35 2.84
N ILE A 274 -8.15 -27.20 2.35
CA ILE A 274 -8.64 -26.53 1.14
C ILE A 274 -7.64 -26.84 0.03
N THR A 275 -7.95 -27.85 -0.77
CA THR A 275 -7.03 -28.38 -1.79
C THR A 275 -6.97 -27.51 -3.04
N PHE A 276 -8.03 -26.74 -3.31
CA PHE A 276 -8.09 -25.85 -4.45
C PHE A 276 -9.02 -24.65 -4.19
N VAL A 277 -8.59 -23.47 -4.64
CA VAL A 277 -9.42 -22.26 -4.69
C VAL A 277 -9.40 -21.76 -6.13
N CYS A 278 -10.55 -21.80 -6.80
CA CYS A 278 -10.62 -21.36 -8.19
C CYS A 278 -10.37 -19.86 -8.31
N ARG A 279 -9.43 -19.47 -9.18
CA ARG A 279 -9.11 -18.07 -9.53
C ARG A 279 -9.23 -17.77 -11.02
N SER A 280 -9.45 -18.78 -11.84
CA SER A 280 -9.57 -18.68 -13.28
C SER A 280 -11.01 -18.30 -13.68
N ALA A 281 -11.16 -17.66 -14.84
CA ALA A 281 -12.42 -17.08 -15.28
C ALA A 281 -13.53 -18.10 -15.58
N ASP A 282 -13.19 -19.39 -15.70
CA ASP A 282 -14.09 -20.51 -15.91
C ASP A 282 -14.92 -20.88 -14.66
N CYS A 283 -14.36 -20.67 -13.46
CA CYS A 283 -15.04 -21.01 -12.21
C CYS A 283 -14.99 -19.90 -11.16
N ALA A 284 -14.54 -18.70 -11.51
CA ALA A 284 -14.58 -17.51 -10.66
C ALA A 284 -14.91 -16.26 -11.48
N GLY A 285 -15.84 -15.44 -10.99
CA GLY A 285 -16.19 -14.18 -11.65
C GLY A 285 -17.49 -13.56 -11.15
N ILE A 286 -17.98 -12.58 -11.89
CA ILE A 286 -19.34 -12.06 -11.70
C ILE A 286 -20.32 -13.19 -11.99
N ASP A 287 -21.25 -13.42 -11.06
CA ASP A 287 -22.25 -14.46 -11.22
C ASP A 287 -23.28 -14.01 -12.25
N THR A 288 -23.30 -14.68 -13.41
CA THR A 288 -24.23 -14.39 -14.50
C THR A 288 -25.68 -14.67 -14.12
N ASN A 289 -25.92 -15.49 -13.09
CA ASN A 289 -27.27 -15.85 -12.66
C ASN A 289 -27.91 -14.76 -11.80
N THR A 290 -27.14 -14.14 -10.90
CA THR A 290 -27.61 -12.98 -10.10
C THR A 290 -27.41 -11.65 -10.81
N GLY A 291 -26.40 -11.55 -11.69
CA GLY A 291 -26.11 -10.36 -12.48
C GLY A 291 -25.78 -9.12 -11.66
N CYS A 292 -25.95 -7.96 -12.28
CA CYS A 292 -25.88 -6.65 -11.64
C CYS A 292 -27.28 -6.05 -11.57
N ASN A 293 -27.74 -5.75 -10.36
CA ASN A 293 -29.04 -5.14 -10.10
C ASN A 293 -28.86 -3.67 -9.73
N SER A 294 -29.62 -2.80 -10.38
CA SER A 294 -29.61 -1.36 -10.07
C SER A 294 -30.77 -1.02 -9.13
N PHE A 295 -30.50 -0.13 -8.18
CA PHE A 295 -31.48 0.38 -7.22
C PHE A 295 -31.33 1.90 -7.09
N GLU A 296 -32.29 2.56 -6.45
CA GLU A 296 -32.28 4.01 -6.29
C GLU A 296 -31.05 4.43 -5.45
N GLY A 297 -30.07 5.06 -6.11
CA GLY A 297 -28.80 5.48 -5.50
C GLY A 297 -27.62 4.51 -5.65
N GLY A 298 -27.72 3.42 -6.42
CA GLY A 298 -26.56 2.56 -6.70
C GLY A 298 -26.83 1.31 -7.54
N SER A 299 -25.81 0.46 -7.65
CA SER A 299 -25.86 -0.86 -8.29
C SER A 299 -25.18 -1.88 -7.40
N ALA A 300 -25.61 -3.14 -7.46
CA ALA A 300 -24.98 -4.27 -6.77
C ALA A 300 -24.82 -5.46 -7.70
N CYS A 301 -23.63 -6.04 -7.74
CA CYS A 301 -23.30 -7.19 -8.56
C CYS A 301 -22.94 -8.40 -7.70
N GLY A 302 -23.46 -9.57 -8.06
CA GLY A 302 -23.08 -10.84 -7.44
C GLY A 302 -21.76 -11.38 -7.99
N PHE A 303 -20.98 -12.08 -7.16
CA PHE A 303 -19.85 -12.89 -7.61
C PHE A 303 -20.00 -14.33 -7.12
N ARG A 304 -19.30 -15.25 -7.78
CA ARG A 304 -19.15 -16.63 -7.32
C ARG A 304 -17.77 -17.18 -7.63
N PHE A 305 -17.29 -18.09 -6.79
CA PHE A 305 -16.14 -18.94 -7.09
C PHE A 305 -16.27 -20.29 -6.37
N SER A 306 -15.57 -21.32 -6.85
CA SER A 306 -15.57 -22.64 -6.23
C SER A 306 -14.30 -22.91 -5.42
N ILE A 307 -14.46 -23.65 -4.33
CA ILE A 307 -13.37 -24.27 -3.58
C ILE A 307 -13.53 -25.78 -3.55
N THR A 308 -12.41 -26.49 -3.39
CA THR A 308 -12.39 -27.92 -3.14
C THR A 308 -11.82 -28.18 -1.74
N LEU A 309 -12.57 -28.94 -0.95
CA LEU A 309 -12.19 -29.43 0.37
C LEU A 309 -11.64 -30.85 0.28
N SER A 310 -10.78 -31.22 1.24
CA SER A 310 -10.46 -32.62 1.48
C SER A 310 -11.71 -33.40 1.92
N GLN A 311 -11.68 -34.72 1.76
CA GLN A 311 -12.80 -35.57 2.14
C GLN A 311 -13.12 -35.45 3.64
N GLU A 312 -12.09 -35.37 4.48
CA GLU A 312 -12.21 -35.24 5.93
C GLU A 312 -12.82 -33.89 6.33
N ALA A 313 -12.41 -32.81 5.67
CA ALA A 313 -12.97 -31.48 5.85
C ALA A 313 -14.45 -31.41 5.45
N ALA A 314 -14.79 -31.97 4.30
CA ALA A 314 -16.18 -32.07 3.83
C ALA A 314 -17.05 -32.88 4.81
N GLN A 315 -16.52 -33.98 5.36
CA GLN A 315 -17.22 -34.78 6.37
C GLN A 315 -17.49 -33.99 7.66
N ARG A 316 -16.47 -33.28 8.18
CA ARG A 316 -16.66 -32.43 9.38
C ARG A 316 -17.69 -31.33 9.16
N GLN A 317 -17.71 -30.73 7.99
CA GLN A 317 -18.74 -29.74 7.63
C GLN A 317 -20.14 -30.37 7.59
N ALA A 318 -20.28 -31.55 6.98
CA ALA A 318 -21.54 -32.29 6.96
C ALA A 318 -22.04 -32.59 8.39
N ASP A 319 -21.18 -33.08 9.26
CA ASP A 319 -21.54 -33.42 10.64
C ASP A 319 -21.85 -32.17 11.48
N ALA A 320 -21.18 -31.05 11.23
CA ALA A 320 -21.45 -29.78 11.90
C ALA A 320 -22.79 -29.16 11.46
N THR A 321 -23.25 -29.43 10.24
CA THR A 321 -24.47 -28.85 9.68
C THR A 321 -25.72 -29.73 9.85
N ARG A 322 -25.56 -31.05 10.07
CA ARG A 322 -26.67 -32.03 10.12
C ARG A 322 -27.83 -31.63 11.04
N ASN A 323 -27.53 -31.03 12.19
CA ASN A 323 -28.52 -30.69 13.22
C ASN A 323 -28.94 -29.21 13.21
N LEU A 324 -28.56 -28.43 12.19
CA LEU A 324 -28.92 -27.02 12.10
C LEU A 324 -30.32 -26.83 11.53
N ASP A 325 -31.09 -25.94 12.11
CA ASP A 325 -32.40 -25.55 11.57
C ASP A 325 -32.26 -24.78 10.26
N ILE A 326 -33.27 -24.88 9.40
CA ILE A 326 -33.35 -24.12 8.14
C ILE A 326 -34.17 -22.85 8.42
N ILE A 327 -33.61 -21.70 8.06
CA ILE A 327 -34.24 -20.39 8.14
C ILE A 327 -34.53 -19.92 6.72
N GLU A 328 -35.78 -19.51 6.48
CA GLU A 328 -36.15 -18.84 5.24
C GLU A 328 -35.71 -17.37 5.29
N SER A 329 -34.89 -16.98 4.31
CA SER A 329 -34.49 -15.60 4.08
C SER A 329 -34.99 -15.16 2.70
N GLY A 330 -35.12 -13.85 2.46
CA GLY A 330 -35.48 -13.30 1.16
C GLY A 330 -34.53 -13.66 0.01
N GLN A 331 -33.36 -14.25 0.32
CA GLN A 331 -32.37 -14.73 -0.65
C GLN A 331 -32.34 -16.27 -0.80
N GLY A 332 -33.23 -16.99 -0.11
CA GLY A 332 -33.34 -18.45 -0.13
C GLY A 332 -33.24 -19.10 1.26
N PRO A 333 -33.40 -20.44 1.35
CA PRO A 333 -33.26 -21.17 2.60
C PRO A 333 -31.79 -21.33 2.99
N TYR A 334 -31.44 -20.86 4.19
CA TYR A 334 -30.10 -20.98 4.78
C TYR A 334 -30.17 -21.74 6.11
N LEU A 335 -29.02 -22.19 6.60
CA LEU A 335 -28.93 -22.77 7.93
C LEU A 335 -28.89 -21.70 9.01
N SER A 336 -29.36 -22.07 10.20
CA SER A 336 -29.46 -21.20 11.38
C SER A 336 -28.14 -20.66 11.90
N GLN A 337 -27.03 -21.32 11.58
CA GLN A 337 -25.68 -20.85 11.87
C GLN A 337 -24.94 -20.44 10.60
N LYS A 338 -24.02 -19.49 10.76
CA LYS A 338 -23.12 -19.03 9.71
C LYS A 338 -21.79 -19.77 9.77
N LEU A 339 -21.11 -19.79 8.63
CA LEU A 339 -19.72 -20.18 8.52
C LEU A 339 -18.85 -18.96 8.81
N GLU A 340 -18.23 -18.92 9.99
CA GLU A 340 -17.34 -17.84 10.40
C GLU A 340 -15.91 -18.12 9.92
N LEU A 341 -15.30 -17.15 9.26
CA LEU A 341 -13.95 -17.25 8.72
C LEU A 341 -12.97 -16.52 9.65
N PHE A 342 -11.92 -17.22 10.09
CA PHE A 342 -10.92 -16.69 11.00
C PHE A 342 -9.54 -16.70 10.36
N LEU A 343 -8.78 -15.65 10.64
CA LEU A 343 -7.37 -15.52 10.30
C LEU A 343 -6.59 -15.13 11.56
N ASP A 344 -5.64 -15.96 11.96
CA ASP A 344 -4.87 -15.80 13.20
C ASP A 344 -5.80 -15.53 14.42
N ASP A 345 -6.84 -16.36 14.52
CA ASP A 345 -7.88 -16.33 15.56
C ASP A 345 -8.76 -15.06 15.60
N ARG A 346 -8.63 -14.17 14.60
CA ARG A 346 -9.52 -13.01 14.40
C ARG A 346 -10.55 -13.29 13.31
N LYS A 347 -11.82 -13.02 13.58
CA LYS A 347 -12.89 -13.19 12.58
C LYS A 347 -12.74 -12.16 11.47
N VAL A 348 -12.57 -12.62 10.23
CA VAL A 348 -12.34 -11.77 9.04
C VAL A 348 -13.54 -11.70 8.10
N ASP A 349 -14.44 -12.68 8.17
CA ASP A 349 -15.68 -12.71 7.42
C ASP A 349 -16.67 -13.73 8.01
N GLU A 350 -17.91 -13.72 7.54
CA GLU A 350 -18.90 -14.75 7.81
C GLU A 350 -19.81 -14.99 6.60
N LEU A 351 -20.11 -16.25 6.31
CA LEU A 351 -20.92 -16.65 5.17
C LEU A 351 -22.17 -17.40 5.63
N SER A 352 -23.31 -17.12 5.00
CA SER A 352 -24.52 -17.92 5.19
C SER A 352 -24.36 -19.28 4.51
N ILE A 353 -24.82 -20.35 5.15
CA ILE A 353 -24.69 -21.72 4.64
C ILE A 353 -25.99 -22.11 3.96
N ALA A 354 -25.94 -22.48 2.68
CA ALA A 354 -27.13 -22.90 1.94
C ALA A 354 -27.75 -24.17 2.56
N ALA A 355 -29.09 -24.24 2.60
CA ALA A 355 -29.79 -25.37 3.20
C ALA A 355 -29.46 -26.73 2.55
N GLY A 356 -29.08 -26.74 1.27
CA GLY A 356 -28.63 -27.94 0.56
C GLY A 356 -27.42 -28.63 1.20
N LEU A 357 -26.53 -27.85 1.83
CA LEU A 357 -25.32 -28.39 2.47
C LEU A 357 -25.59 -29.05 3.83
N LYS A 358 -26.85 -29.13 4.29
CA LYS A 358 -27.21 -29.71 5.58
C LYS A 358 -26.91 -31.20 5.62
N GLY A 359 -25.88 -31.60 6.36
CA GLY A 359 -25.51 -33.01 6.48
C GLY A 359 -24.89 -33.61 5.21
N GLU A 360 -24.62 -32.79 4.19
CA GLU A 360 -24.07 -33.23 2.90
C GLU A 360 -22.55 -33.18 2.90
N VAL A 361 -21.92 -34.27 2.46
CA VAL A 361 -20.46 -34.37 2.31
C VAL A 361 -20.06 -33.80 0.95
N ALA A 362 -20.10 -32.48 0.83
CA ALA A 362 -19.74 -31.77 -0.40
C ALA A 362 -18.27 -31.37 -0.40
N THR A 363 -17.46 -31.99 -1.27
CA THR A 363 -16.05 -31.61 -1.47
C THR A 363 -15.90 -30.38 -2.34
N ASN A 364 -16.79 -30.17 -3.31
CA ASN A 364 -16.80 -28.96 -4.14
C ASN A 364 -17.90 -28.01 -3.65
N ILE A 365 -17.50 -26.84 -3.17
CA ILE A 365 -18.41 -25.85 -2.60
C ILE A 365 -18.30 -24.57 -3.42
N GLN A 366 -19.46 -24.02 -3.79
CA GLN A 366 -19.53 -22.69 -4.38
C GLN A 366 -19.70 -21.64 -3.28
N ILE A 367 -18.82 -20.63 -3.30
CA ILE A 367 -18.92 -19.44 -2.46
C ILE A 367 -19.43 -18.30 -3.33
N SER A 368 -20.44 -17.59 -2.85
CA SER A 368 -20.99 -16.41 -3.50
C SER A 368 -21.05 -15.22 -2.55
N GLY A 369 -21.11 -14.04 -3.13
CA GLY A 369 -21.25 -12.79 -2.41
C GLY A 369 -21.62 -11.66 -3.36
N SER A 370 -21.52 -10.41 -2.89
CA SER A 370 -21.82 -9.26 -3.73
C SER A 370 -20.87 -8.09 -3.49
N GLY A 371 -20.88 -7.14 -4.41
CA GLY A 371 -20.28 -5.82 -4.24
C GLY A 371 -21.23 -4.75 -4.76
N ALA A 372 -21.41 -3.68 -3.97
CA ALA A 372 -22.26 -2.56 -4.32
C ALA A 372 -21.42 -1.32 -4.65
N GLY A 373 -21.89 -0.49 -5.58
CA GLY A 373 -21.25 0.74 -6.03
C GLY A 373 -22.28 1.80 -6.41
N THR A 374 -21.82 3.03 -6.65
CA THR A 374 -22.69 4.14 -7.10
C THR A 374 -23.17 3.97 -8.54
N ASN A 375 -22.41 3.18 -9.31
CA ASN A 375 -22.73 2.75 -10.66
C ASN A 375 -22.33 1.28 -10.84
N GLU A 376 -22.75 0.70 -11.96
CA GLU A 376 -22.50 -0.70 -12.27
C GLU A 376 -21.01 -1.03 -12.37
N GLN A 377 -20.19 -0.15 -12.94
CA GLN A 377 -18.74 -0.38 -13.09
C GLN A 377 -18.05 -0.49 -11.73
N GLU A 378 -18.42 0.39 -10.80
CA GLU A 378 -17.94 0.36 -9.42
C GLU A 378 -18.45 -0.89 -8.68
N ALA A 379 -19.71 -1.28 -8.88
CA ALA A 379 -20.29 -2.48 -8.29
C ALA A 379 -19.56 -3.75 -8.76
N ILE A 380 -19.25 -3.87 -10.05
CA ILE A 380 -18.43 -4.94 -10.63
C ILE A 380 -17.04 -4.96 -9.99
N PHE A 381 -16.38 -3.80 -9.93
CA PHE A 381 -15.04 -3.68 -9.34
C PHE A 381 -15.05 -4.16 -7.88
N ASN A 382 -16.03 -3.70 -7.09
CA ASN A 382 -16.16 -4.06 -5.68
C ASN A 382 -16.48 -5.55 -5.49
N ALA A 383 -17.34 -6.12 -6.33
CA ALA A 383 -17.68 -7.54 -6.30
C ALA A 383 -16.44 -8.40 -6.60
N LEU A 384 -15.68 -8.06 -7.64
CA LEU A 384 -14.43 -8.75 -7.97
C LEU A 384 -13.35 -8.58 -6.89
N ASN A 385 -13.28 -7.41 -6.25
CA ASN A 385 -12.34 -7.17 -5.16
C ASN A 385 -12.69 -8.01 -3.92
N ASN A 386 -13.99 -8.06 -3.55
CA ASN A 386 -14.48 -8.93 -2.48
C ASN A 386 -14.22 -10.41 -2.77
N MET A 387 -14.46 -10.86 -4.01
CA MET A 387 -14.15 -12.21 -4.45
C MET A 387 -12.66 -12.55 -4.29
N LYS A 388 -11.77 -11.69 -4.83
CA LYS A 388 -10.31 -11.88 -4.74
C LYS A 388 -9.84 -11.87 -3.30
N ARG A 389 -10.44 -11.04 -2.45
CA ARG A 389 -10.16 -11.00 -1.01
C ARG A 389 -10.52 -12.32 -0.34
N LEU A 390 -11.74 -12.83 -0.55
CA LEU A 390 -12.16 -14.12 0.01
C LEU A 390 -11.29 -15.27 -0.48
N GLN A 391 -10.98 -15.31 -1.78
CA GLN A 391 -10.03 -16.28 -2.34
C GLN A 391 -8.67 -16.20 -1.62
N THR A 392 -8.17 -14.99 -1.40
CA THR A 392 -6.91 -14.76 -0.68
C THR A 392 -7.01 -15.27 0.74
N VAL A 393 -8.06 -14.91 1.49
CA VAL A 393 -8.34 -15.38 2.87
C VAL A 393 -8.32 -16.91 2.97
N LEU A 394 -8.98 -17.60 2.04
CA LEU A 394 -9.11 -19.06 2.03
C LEU A 394 -7.79 -19.77 1.69
N ILE A 395 -6.92 -19.13 0.91
CA ILE A 395 -5.55 -19.58 0.64
C ILE A 395 -4.61 -19.18 1.80
N THR A 396 -4.99 -18.19 2.59
CA THR A 396 -4.16 -17.73 3.70
C THR A 396 -4.01 -18.89 4.70
N GLY A 397 -2.79 -19.16 5.16
CA GLY A 397 -2.49 -20.34 5.97
C GLY A 397 -2.16 -21.63 5.20
N SER A 398 -2.13 -21.57 3.86
CA SER A 398 -1.40 -22.52 3.02
C SER A 398 -0.05 -21.97 2.56
N LEU A 399 0.50 -20.96 3.26
CA LEU A 399 1.72 -20.23 2.88
C LEU A 399 2.72 -21.26 2.33
N PRO A 400 3.00 -21.26 1.01
CA PRO A 400 3.64 -22.42 0.38
C PRO A 400 5.10 -22.60 0.82
N VAL A 401 5.62 -21.64 1.59
CA VAL A 401 7.02 -21.51 1.98
C VAL A 401 7.11 -20.74 3.29
N ARG A 402 8.05 -21.15 4.16
CA ARG A 402 8.45 -20.34 5.32
C ARG A 402 9.25 -19.12 4.86
N LEU A 403 9.07 -18.02 5.57
CA LEU A 403 9.78 -16.77 5.31
C LEU A 403 10.83 -16.53 6.38
N ASN A 404 12.07 -16.35 5.95
CA ASN A 404 13.17 -15.98 6.82
C ASN A 404 13.31 -14.46 6.85
N ILE A 405 13.38 -13.91 8.05
CA ILE A 405 13.65 -12.49 8.24
C ILE A 405 15.15 -12.26 8.04
N VAL A 406 15.52 -11.63 6.93
CA VAL A 406 16.91 -11.29 6.61
C VAL A 406 17.33 -10.03 7.37
N LYS A 407 16.43 -9.03 7.43
CA LYS A 407 16.71 -7.74 8.08
C LYS A 407 15.43 -7.09 8.56
N ILE A 408 15.49 -6.46 9.73
CA ILE A 408 14.46 -5.53 10.22
C ILE A 408 15.14 -4.20 10.54
N ASP A 409 14.60 -3.10 10.02
CA ASP A 409 15.00 -1.74 10.35
C ASP A 409 13.77 -1.00 10.89
N THR A 410 13.87 -0.35 12.05
CA THR A 410 12.79 0.46 12.64
C THR A 410 13.23 1.90 12.80
N ILE A 411 12.37 2.84 12.44
CA ILE A 411 12.60 4.28 12.54
C ILE A 411 11.42 4.88 13.30
N SER A 412 11.68 5.67 14.35
CA SER A 412 10.58 6.30 15.10
C SER A 412 9.96 7.46 14.29
N PRO A 413 8.63 7.67 14.39
CA PRO A 413 7.97 8.80 13.71
C PRO A 413 8.53 10.18 14.09
N ILE A 414 8.98 10.32 15.34
CA ILE A 414 9.61 11.54 15.85
C ILE A 414 10.90 11.83 15.09
N LEU A 415 11.75 10.81 14.91
CA LEU A 415 13.03 10.95 14.21
C LEU A 415 12.81 11.27 12.73
N GLY A 416 11.80 10.66 12.09
CA GLY A 416 11.42 10.98 10.70
C GLY A 416 10.96 12.44 10.54
N ALA A 417 10.13 12.95 11.45
CA ALA A 417 9.66 14.32 11.42
C ALA A 417 10.81 15.34 11.64
N GLU A 418 11.73 15.03 12.56
CA GLU A 418 12.94 15.84 12.79
C GLU A 418 13.87 15.80 11.59
N PHE A 419 14.05 14.63 10.97
CA PHE A 419 14.85 14.47 9.76
C PHE A 419 14.33 15.35 8.62
N VAL A 420 13.01 15.43 8.39
CA VAL A 420 12.43 16.30 7.35
C VAL A 420 12.77 17.78 7.61
N LYS A 421 12.70 18.23 8.86
CA LYS A 421 13.07 19.61 9.22
C LYS A 421 14.55 19.89 8.97
N ASN A 422 15.41 18.97 9.40
CA ASN A 422 16.86 19.07 9.23
C ASN A 422 17.27 19.00 7.77
N ALA A 423 16.65 18.12 6.97
CA ALA A 423 16.89 18.01 5.53
C ALA A 423 16.53 19.30 4.79
N LEU A 424 15.43 19.97 5.17
CA LEU A 424 15.05 21.26 4.61
C LEU A 424 16.07 22.35 4.96
N LEU A 425 16.49 22.43 6.23
CA LEU A 425 17.51 23.39 6.68
C LEU A 425 18.85 23.17 5.95
N ILE A 426 19.32 21.92 5.90
CA ILE A 426 20.57 21.55 5.23
C ILE A 426 20.49 21.83 3.73
N GLY A 427 19.35 21.53 3.09
CA GLY A 427 19.13 21.84 1.67
C GLY A 427 19.20 23.35 1.37
N LEU A 428 18.65 24.19 2.25
CA LEU A 428 18.74 25.64 2.13
C LEU A 428 20.18 26.14 2.32
N LEU A 429 20.89 25.61 3.32
CA LEU A 429 22.29 25.93 3.58
C LEU A 429 23.19 25.49 2.42
N SER A 430 22.96 24.29 1.85
CA SER A 430 23.74 23.80 0.71
C SER A 430 23.51 24.64 -0.54
N LEU A 431 22.27 25.03 -0.83
CA LEU A 431 21.96 25.93 -1.96
C LEU A 431 22.64 27.30 -1.79
N THR A 432 22.64 27.82 -0.56
CA THR A 432 23.31 29.08 -0.23
C THR A 432 24.83 28.96 -0.32
N ALA A 433 25.43 27.86 0.14
CA ALA A 433 26.87 27.62 0.02
C ALA A 433 27.29 27.52 -1.45
N VAL A 434 26.51 26.82 -2.27
CA VAL A 434 26.70 26.75 -3.73
C VAL A 434 26.66 28.16 -4.33
N ALA A 435 25.65 28.97 -3.99
CA ALA A 435 25.54 30.38 -4.43
C ALA A 435 26.83 31.18 -4.15
N VAL A 436 27.33 31.08 -2.92
CA VAL A 436 28.52 31.82 -2.46
C VAL A 436 29.76 31.37 -3.23
N VAL A 437 29.96 30.07 -3.43
CA VAL A 437 31.10 29.53 -4.18
C VAL A 437 31.06 29.98 -5.64
N ILE A 438 29.90 29.89 -6.30
CA ILE A 438 29.70 30.34 -7.69
C ILE A 438 29.99 31.84 -7.78
N PHE A 439 29.45 32.64 -6.86
CA PHE A 439 29.68 34.07 -6.85
C PHE A 439 31.16 34.42 -6.62
N ALA A 440 31.84 33.73 -5.69
CA ALA A 440 33.26 33.93 -5.44
C ALA A 440 34.12 33.59 -6.67
N ARG A 441 33.76 32.53 -7.40
CA ARG A 441 34.47 32.08 -8.62
C ARG A 441 34.28 33.02 -9.80
N TYR A 442 33.05 33.39 -10.12
CA TYR A 442 32.74 34.17 -11.33
C TYR A 442 32.66 35.68 -11.09
N ARG A 443 32.50 36.10 -9.84
CA ARG A 443 32.32 37.51 -9.41
C ARG A 443 31.21 38.28 -10.15
N ARG A 444 30.26 37.56 -10.74
CA ARG A 444 29.14 38.13 -11.52
C ARG A 444 27.81 37.60 -11.01
N LEU A 445 26.98 38.48 -10.44
CA LEU A 445 25.61 38.14 -10.01
C LEU A 445 24.73 37.66 -11.17
N GLN A 446 25.05 38.09 -12.39
CA GLN A 446 24.38 37.68 -13.63
C GLN A 446 24.56 36.19 -13.98
N VAL A 447 25.53 35.51 -13.34
CA VAL A 447 25.73 34.05 -13.46
C VAL A 447 25.14 33.35 -12.24
N ALA A 448 25.47 33.83 -11.03
CA ALA A 448 25.06 33.17 -9.79
C ALA A 448 23.53 33.11 -9.61
N LEU A 449 22.80 34.20 -9.89
CA LEU A 449 21.33 34.22 -9.70
C LEU A 449 20.58 33.30 -10.67
N PRO A 450 20.84 33.30 -12.00
CA PRO A 450 20.23 32.32 -12.89
C PRO A 450 20.58 30.87 -12.54
N MET A 451 21.80 30.60 -12.05
CA MET A 451 22.20 29.26 -11.66
C MET A 451 21.32 28.74 -10.52
N LEU A 452 21.18 29.52 -9.45
CA LEU A 452 20.32 29.19 -8.31
C LEU A 452 18.85 29.05 -8.69
N PHE A 453 18.34 29.99 -9.49
CA PHE A 453 16.96 29.94 -9.94
C PHE A 453 16.66 28.65 -10.72
N ILE A 454 17.59 28.23 -11.60
CA ILE A 454 17.41 27.00 -12.37
C ILE A 454 17.54 25.76 -11.48
N SER A 455 18.48 25.71 -10.54
CA SER A 455 18.61 24.59 -9.60
C SER A 455 17.37 24.45 -8.70
N ALA A 456 16.83 25.56 -8.20
CA ALA A 456 15.60 25.56 -7.43
C ALA A 456 14.39 25.13 -8.28
N SER A 457 14.31 25.62 -9.52
CA SER A 457 13.25 25.22 -10.47
C SER A 457 13.30 23.73 -10.78
N GLU A 458 14.51 23.17 -10.97
CA GLU A 458 14.73 21.75 -11.21
C GLU A 458 14.28 20.88 -10.03
N LEU A 459 14.59 21.29 -8.79
CA LEU A 459 14.09 20.62 -7.58
C LEU A 459 12.57 20.60 -7.54
N VAL A 460 11.91 21.73 -7.83
CA VAL A 460 10.44 21.82 -7.85
C VAL A 460 9.86 20.93 -8.95
N ILE A 461 10.47 20.91 -10.14
CA ILE A 461 9.99 20.07 -11.25
C ILE A 461 10.14 18.58 -10.92
N LEU A 462 11.28 18.19 -10.33
CA LEU A 462 11.54 16.82 -9.89
C LEU A 462 10.52 16.35 -8.85
N LEU A 463 10.25 17.17 -7.83
CA LEU A 463 9.19 16.89 -6.84
C LEU A 463 7.79 16.86 -7.48
N GLY A 464 7.55 17.70 -8.49
CA GLY A 464 6.33 17.69 -9.30
C GLY A 464 6.13 16.36 -10.00
N VAL A 465 7.14 15.88 -10.73
CA VAL A 465 7.11 14.58 -11.39
C VAL A 465 6.92 13.46 -10.39
N ALA A 466 7.66 13.46 -9.28
CA ALA A 466 7.52 12.47 -8.21
C ALA A 466 6.08 12.42 -7.65
N SER A 467 5.44 13.58 -7.47
CA SER A 467 4.06 13.67 -6.99
C SER A 467 3.03 13.18 -8.01
N LEU A 468 3.31 13.32 -9.31
CA LEU A 468 2.41 12.86 -10.38
C LEU A 468 2.41 11.33 -10.49
N ILE A 469 3.58 10.71 -10.41
CA ILE A 469 3.75 9.25 -10.49
C ILE A 469 3.49 8.55 -9.15
N GLY A 470 3.31 9.30 -8.06
CA GLY A 470 3.08 8.75 -6.73
C GLY A 470 4.31 8.04 -6.15
N TRP A 471 5.50 8.57 -6.43
CA TRP A 471 6.77 8.03 -5.93
C TRP A 471 6.92 8.31 -4.43
N ASN A 472 7.37 7.31 -3.66
CA ASN A 472 7.69 7.49 -2.25
C ASN A 472 9.07 8.14 -2.14
N ILE A 473 9.12 9.33 -1.54
CA ILE A 473 10.38 10.02 -1.23
C ILE A 473 10.91 9.45 0.08
N ASP A 474 11.84 8.52 -0.02
CA ASP A 474 12.60 7.94 1.08
C ASP A 474 14.01 8.56 1.15
N LEU A 475 14.86 8.08 2.07
CA LEU A 475 16.21 8.64 2.24
C LEU A 475 17.07 8.45 0.98
N ALA A 476 16.94 7.30 0.32
CA ALA A 476 17.65 6.99 -0.91
C ALA A 476 17.23 7.94 -2.05
N ALA A 477 15.93 8.20 -2.20
CA ALA A 477 15.41 9.18 -3.16
C ALA A 477 15.94 10.58 -2.87
N ILE A 478 15.99 11.03 -1.61
CA ILE A 478 16.57 12.34 -1.24
C ILE A 478 18.04 12.43 -1.65
N ALA A 479 18.85 11.40 -1.41
CA ALA A 479 20.23 11.36 -1.88
C ALA A 479 20.32 11.49 -3.41
N GLY A 480 19.38 10.87 -4.14
CA GLY A 480 19.28 10.99 -5.59
C GLY A 480 18.88 12.38 -6.07
N ILE A 481 17.98 13.07 -5.35
CA ILE A 481 17.64 14.49 -5.60
C ILE A 481 18.89 15.36 -5.45
N ILE A 482 19.64 15.18 -4.36
CA ILE A 482 20.87 15.93 -4.10
C ILE A 482 21.91 15.68 -5.19
N MET A 483 22.08 14.42 -5.61
CA MET A 483 22.98 14.07 -6.71
C MET A 483 22.54 14.69 -8.05
N ALA A 484 21.24 14.65 -8.38
CA ALA A 484 20.71 15.29 -9.58
C ALA A 484 20.97 16.80 -9.59
N ILE A 485 20.77 17.49 -8.47
CA ILE A 485 21.05 18.92 -8.33
C ILE A 485 22.56 19.20 -8.45
N GLY A 486 23.39 18.37 -7.82
CA GLY A 486 24.86 18.50 -7.89
C GLY A 486 25.38 18.40 -9.33
N THR A 487 24.94 17.38 -10.08
CA THR A 487 25.26 17.28 -11.52
C THR A 487 24.69 18.44 -12.32
N GLY A 488 23.58 19.04 -11.87
CA GLY A 488 23.03 20.24 -12.49
C GLY A 488 23.88 21.48 -12.33
N VAL A 489 24.38 21.73 -11.13
CA VAL A 489 25.32 22.82 -10.87
C VAL A 489 26.61 22.61 -11.68
N ASP A 490 27.14 21.39 -11.74
CA ASP A 490 28.30 21.05 -12.55
C ASP A 490 28.08 21.36 -14.05
N HIS A 491 26.95 20.92 -14.62
CA HIS A 491 26.59 21.22 -16.00
C HIS A 491 26.43 22.74 -16.25
N GLN A 492 25.88 23.48 -15.29
CA GLN A 492 25.76 24.93 -15.38
C GLN A 492 27.14 25.61 -15.34
N ILE A 493 28.08 25.11 -14.52
CA ILE A 493 29.48 25.56 -14.49
C ILE A 493 30.14 25.31 -15.84
N VAL A 494 30.01 24.11 -16.41
CA VAL A 494 30.55 23.79 -17.75
C VAL A 494 30.02 24.74 -18.82
N ILE A 495 28.70 25.01 -18.84
CA ILE A 495 28.11 25.99 -19.77
C ILE A 495 28.71 27.37 -19.57
N THR A 496 28.86 27.80 -18.32
CA THR A 496 29.38 29.13 -17.97
C THR A 496 30.84 29.27 -18.37
N ASP A 497 31.67 28.28 -18.03
CA ASP A 497 33.09 28.24 -18.36
C ASP A 497 33.30 28.24 -19.87
N GLU A 498 32.56 27.43 -20.62
CA GLU A 498 32.69 27.38 -22.08
C GLU A 498 32.24 28.70 -22.74
N ILE A 499 31.22 29.36 -22.19
CA ILE A 499 30.78 30.69 -22.65
C ILE A 499 31.83 31.77 -22.34
N LEU A 500 32.40 31.77 -21.13
CA LEU A 500 33.34 32.78 -20.65
C LEU A 500 34.78 32.56 -21.13
N LYS A 501 35.14 31.33 -21.54
CA LYS A 501 36.41 30.99 -22.22
C LYS A 501 36.48 31.76 -23.54
N GLY A 502 36.91 33.02 -23.50
CA GLY A 502 36.80 33.85 -24.68
C GLY A 502 37.02 35.35 -24.58
N GLU A 503 37.20 35.94 -23.40
CA GLU A 503 37.61 37.36 -23.33
C GLU A 503 38.98 37.61 -24.00
N LEU A 504 39.74 36.56 -24.37
CA LEU A 504 41.07 36.66 -24.98
C LEU A 504 41.22 36.10 -26.42
N LYS A 505 40.17 35.54 -27.06
CA LYS A 505 40.23 35.09 -28.48
C LYS A 505 38.87 35.25 -29.20
N MET A 506 38.77 36.26 -30.06
CA MET A 506 37.59 36.66 -30.85
C MET A 506 37.21 35.69 -32.01
N ILE A 507 37.26 34.36 -31.82
CA ILE A 507 37.10 33.42 -32.96
C ILE A 507 35.87 32.50 -32.83
N PHE A 508 35.28 32.30 -31.65
CA PHE A 508 34.12 31.40 -31.49
C PHE A 508 32.77 32.13 -31.35
N ASN A 509 31.82 31.73 -32.20
CA ASN A 509 30.41 32.14 -32.12
C ASN A 509 29.76 31.50 -30.87
N TRP A 510 28.95 32.25 -30.11
CA TRP A 510 28.25 31.79 -28.89
C TRP A 510 27.56 30.41 -29.06
N LYS A 511 27.01 30.17 -30.26
CA LYS A 511 26.34 28.92 -30.62
C LYS A 511 27.28 27.71 -30.55
N GLU A 512 28.53 27.87 -30.94
CA GLU A 512 29.53 26.80 -30.96
C GLU A 512 30.00 26.44 -29.54
N ARG A 513 30.24 27.46 -28.70
CA ARG A 513 30.54 27.27 -27.27
C ARG A 513 29.44 26.52 -26.55
N ILE A 514 28.18 26.92 -26.77
CA ILE A 514 27.03 26.19 -26.21
C ILE A 514 27.00 24.76 -26.75
N LYS A 515 27.24 24.54 -28.05
CA LYS A 515 27.30 23.18 -28.62
C LYS A 515 28.38 22.31 -27.94
N ASN A 516 29.57 22.86 -27.70
CA ASN A 516 30.66 22.15 -27.02
C ASN A 516 30.29 21.81 -25.58
N ALA A 517 29.70 22.75 -24.84
CA ALA A 517 29.21 22.49 -23.48
C ALA A 517 28.16 21.36 -23.47
N PHE A 518 27.21 21.37 -24.41
CA PHE A 518 26.19 20.31 -24.52
C PHE A 518 26.77 18.95 -24.95
N PHE A 519 27.86 18.92 -25.70
CA PHE A 519 28.57 17.68 -26.00
C PHE A 519 29.14 17.05 -24.72
N ILE A 520 29.80 17.85 -23.87
CA ILE A 520 30.33 17.40 -22.57
C ILE A 520 29.19 16.93 -21.65
N ILE A 521 28.11 17.71 -21.56
CA ILE A 521 26.93 17.41 -20.74
C ILE A 521 26.27 16.09 -21.16
N THR A 522 26.12 15.86 -22.48
CA THR A 522 25.50 14.64 -22.99
C THR A 522 26.36 13.41 -22.69
N GLY A 523 27.68 13.54 -22.80
CA GLY A 523 28.63 12.49 -22.40
C GLY A 523 28.51 12.14 -20.91
N SER A 524 28.56 13.15 -20.04
CA SER A 524 28.39 12.99 -18.59
C SER A 524 27.04 12.34 -18.23
N TYR A 525 25.95 12.79 -18.86
CA TYR A 525 24.62 12.22 -18.67
C TYR A 525 24.55 10.74 -19.07
N PHE A 526 25.18 10.36 -20.19
CA PHE A 526 25.20 8.97 -20.62
C PHE A 526 26.00 8.09 -19.64
N THR A 527 27.13 8.56 -19.14
CA THR A 527 27.89 7.87 -18.09
C THR A 527 27.05 7.67 -16.83
N LEU A 528 26.36 8.71 -16.37
CA LEU A 528 25.45 8.62 -15.23
C LEU A 528 24.30 7.63 -15.48
N PHE A 529 23.69 7.67 -16.65
CA PHE A 529 22.61 6.77 -17.03
C PHE A 529 23.06 5.31 -16.95
N VAL A 530 24.19 4.99 -17.56
CA VAL A 530 24.76 3.62 -17.56
C VAL A 530 25.15 3.20 -16.14
N ALA A 531 25.72 4.10 -15.33
CA ALA A 531 26.10 3.81 -13.95
C ALA A 531 24.90 3.51 -13.04
N MET A 532 23.73 4.10 -13.32
CA MET A 532 22.51 3.89 -12.52
C MET A 532 21.77 2.60 -12.86
N LEU A 533 21.93 2.03 -14.05
CA LEU A 533 21.21 0.82 -14.47
C LEU A 533 21.41 -0.38 -13.53
N PRO A 534 22.65 -0.74 -13.11
CA PRO A 534 22.84 -1.84 -12.17
C PRO A 534 22.24 -1.56 -10.79
N LEU A 535 22.25 -0.29 -10.35
CA LEU A 535 21.74 0.10 -9.03
C LEU A 535 20.22 -0.06 -8.90
N ILE A 536 19.46 -0.07 -10.00
CA ILE A 536 18.01 -0.32 -9.98
C ILE A 536 17.71 -1.71 -9.42
N PHE A 537 18.59 -2.69 -9.66
CA PHE A 537 18.45 -4.08 -9.25
C PHE A 537 19.35 -4.46 -8.07
N ALA A 538 20.24 -3.57 -7.64
CA ALA A 538 21.18 -3.83 -6.55
C ALA A 538 20.54 -3.62 -5.16
N GLY A 539 21.15 -4.24 -4.15
CA GLY A 539 20.82 -4.01 -2.74
C GLY A 539 19.39 -4.39 -2.36
N ALA A 540 18.83 -5.47 -2.95
CA ALA A 540 17.46 -5.92 -2.69
C ALA A 540 16.40 -4.82 -2.88
N GLY A 541 16.61 -3.95 -3.87
CA GLY A 541 15.70 -2.83 -4.18
C GLY A 541 15.87 -1.60 -3.28
N LEU A 542 16.74 -1.61 -2.27
CA LEU A 542 16.99 -0.45 -1.39
C LEU A 542 17.61 0.74 -2.14
N LEU A 543 18.41 0.49 -3.19
CA LEU A 543 19.05 1.52 -4.00
C LEU A 543 18.19 1.99 -5.18
N LYS A 544 17.06 1.33 -5.43
CA LYS A 544 16.15 1.64 -6.54
C LYS A 544 15.59 3.07 -6.43
N GLY A 545 15.27 3.51 -5.21
CA GLY A 545 14.88 4.88 -4.86
C GLY A 545 15.87 5.92 -5.37
N PHE A 546 17.14 5.72 -5.02
CA PHE A 546 18.25 6.58 -5.40
C PHE A 546 18.49 6.62 -6.92
N ALA A 547 18.56 5.45 -7.56
CA ALA A 547 18.87 5.33 -8.99
C ALA A 547 17.80 6.02 -9.86
N ILE A 548 16.53 5.71 -9.62
CA ILE A 548 15.41 6.26 -10.40
C ILE A 548 15.32 7.77 -10.21
N THR A 549 15.46 8.25 -8.97
CA THR A 549 15.35 9.69 -8.68
C THR A 549 16.49 10.47 -9.32
N THR A 550 17.72 9.94 -9.26
CA THR A 550 18.88 10.51 -9.95
C THR A 550 18.68 10.57 -11.45
N LEU A 551 18.17 9.49 -12.05
CA LEU A 551 17.93 9.39 -13.49
C LEU A 551 16.90 10.42 -13.96
N ILE A 552 15.74 10.47 -13.30
CA ILE A 552 14.67 11.42 -13.61
C ILE A 552 15.17 12.85 -13.44
N GLY A 553 15.86 13.15 -12.34
CA GLY A 553 16.43 14.48 -12.09
C GLY A 553 17.43 14.89 -13.16
N ALA A 554 18.38 14.02 -13.50
CA ALA A 554 19.35 14.29 -14.55
C ALA A 554 18.69 14.47 -15.93
N SER A 555 17.67 13.68 -16.27
CA SER A 555 16.92 13.83 -17.51
C SER A 555 16.17 15.17 -17.57
N ILE A 556 15.41 15.53 -16.53
CA ILE A 556 14.76 16.86 -16.40
C ILE A 556 15.81 17.95 -16.60
N GLY A 557 16.95 17.77 -15.96
CA GLY A 557 18.08 18.66 -16.08
C GLY A 557 18.52 18.89 -17.51
N VAL A 558 18.97 17.83 -18.17
CA VAL A 558 19.57 17.88 -19.52
C VAL A 558 18.57 18.37 -20.57
N PHE A 559 17.31 17.94 -20.50
CA PHE A 559 16.31 18.26 -21.52
C PHE A 559 15.57 19.58 -21.29
N ILE A 560 15.43 20.04 -20.04
CA ILE A 560 14.65 21.23 -19.70
C ILE A 560 15.56 22.31 -19.11
N SER A 561 16.16 22.05 -17.95
CA SER A 561 16.82 23.09 -17.14
C SER A 561 18.10 23.64 -17.78
N ARG A 562 18.99 22.80 -18.33
CA ARG A 562 20.27 23.24 -18.93
C ARG A 562 20.06 24.07 -20.20
N PRO A 563 19.17 23.70 -21.15
CA PRO A 563 18.87 24.53 -22.33
C PRO A 563 18.32 25.91 -21.99
N VAL A 564 17.61 26.02 -20.87
CA VAL A 564 17.09 27.29 -20.34
C VAL A 564 18.20 28.10 -19.70
N TYR A 565 19.05 27.48 -18.88
CA TYR A 565 20.21 28.14 -18.28
C TYR A 565 21.14 28.73 -19.34
N ALA A 566 21.52 27.95 -20.37
CA ALA A 566 22.36 28.44 -21.47
C ALA A 566 21.76 29.67 -22.15
N LYS A 567 20.42 29.70 -22.32
CA LYS A 567 19.73 30.84 -22.90
C LYS A 567 19.68 32.05 -21.97
N LEU A 568 19.47 31.85 -20.67
CA LEU A 568 19.50 32.91 -19.68
C LEU A 568 20.87 33.59 -19.61
N VAL A 569 21.94 32.79 -19.56
CA VAL A 569 23.32 33.28 -19.58
C VAL A 569 23.63 34.00 -20.89
N GLU A 570 23.19 33.46 -22.04
CA GLU A 570 23.33 34.15 -23.33
C GLU A 570 22.64 35.53 -23.32
N ILE A 571 21.40 35.64 -22.83
CA ILE A 571 20.67 36.93 -22.84
C ILE A 571 21.27 37.92 -21.83
N THR A 572 21.74 37.44 -20.69
CA THR A 572 22.26 38.30 -19.61
C THR A 572 23.66 38.81 -19.92
N LEU A 573 24.55 37.94 -20.41
CA LEU A 573 25.95 38.28 -20.69
C LEU A 573 26.20 38.83 -22.10
N LYS A 574 25.34 38.54 -23.09
CA LYS A 574 25.44 39.18 -24.41
C LYS A 574 24.99 40.64 -24.29
N GLU A 575 25.87 41.56 -24.68
CA GLU A 575 25.58 43.00 -24.72
C GLU A 575 24.58 43.36 -25.82
#